data_AF-A0A0Q7WDJ1-F1
#
_entry.id   AF-A0A0Q7WDJ1-F1
#
_cell.length_a   1.000
_cell.length_b   1.000
_cell.length_c   1.000
_cell.angle_alpha   90.00
_cell.angle_beta   90.00
_cell.angle_gamma   90.00
#
_symmetry.space_group_name_H-M   'P 1'
#
loop_
_entity.id
_entity.type
_entity.pdbx_description
1 polymer ?
#
loop_
_entity_poly.entity_id
_entity_poly.type
_entity_poly.pdbx_seq_one_letter_code
_entity_poly.pdbx_strand_id
1 'polypeptide(L)' 'MDLLQYLPRVDAARSAIVDRGIEVQASFSTLCAVEYMKSHNIAPHIIQRVLLQPAQRRAAAQVMHKN' A
#
# COMPACT_ATOMS: atom_id res chain seq x y z
N MET A 1 8.96 19.63 -28.47
CA MET A 1 9.42 18.23 -28.40
C MET A 1 9.28 17.82 -26.94
N ASP A 2 8.04 17.61 -26.51
CA ASP A 2 7.73 17.24 -25.13
C ASP A 2 7.89 15.73 -24.98
N LEU A 3 9.03 15.35 -24.39
CA LEU A 3 9.21 14.07 -23.75
C LEU A 3 8.22 14.00 -22.58
N LEU A 4 6.98 13.63 -22.87
CA LEU A 4 6.05 13.04 -21.91
C LEU A 4 6.77 11.82 -21.33
N GLN A 5 7.47 12.04 -20.22
CA GLN A 5 7.95 11.00 -19.35
C GLN A 5 6.73 10.18 -18.97
N TYR A 6 6.58 9.05 -19.65
CA TYR A 6 5.73 7.95 -19.29
C TYR A 6 6.25 7.42 -17.95
N LEU A 7 6.05 8.17 -16.86
CA LEU A 7 6.31 7.69 -15.51
C LEU A 7 5.28 6.58 -15.29
N PRO A 8 5.69 5.30 -15.26
CA PRO A 8 4.79 4.25 -14.82
C PRO A 8 4.31 4.66 -13.43
N ARG A 9 3.00 4.62 -13.18
CA ARG A 9 2.37 5.03 -11.91
C ARG A 9 3.19 4.49 -10.74
N VAL A 10 4.06 5.32 -10.16
CA VAL A 10 4.86 4.98 -8.97
C VAL A 10 3.94 4.54 -7.82
N ASP A 11 2.71 5.04 -7.85
CA ASP A 11 1.62 4.68 -6.96
C ASP A 11 1.16 3.22 -7.08
N ALA A 12 1.21 2.62 -8.28
CA ALA A 12 0.73 1.25 -8.49
C ALA A 12 1.68 0.21 -7.87
N ALA A 13 2.99 0.39 -8.07
CA ALA A 13 4.00 -0.48 -7.47
C ALA A 13 3.98 -0.37 -5.93
N ARG A 14 3.90 0.87 -5.41
CA ARG A 14 3.74 1.10 -3.97
C ARG A 14 2.44 0.52 -3.44
N SER A 15 1.35 0.60 -4.19
CA SER A 15 0.08 -0.02 -3.78
C SER A 15 0.24 -1.54 -3.65
N ALA A 16 0.80 -2.21 -4.65
CA ALA A 16 0.98 -3.66 -4.61
C ALA A 16 1.83 -4.11 -3.39
N ILE A 17 2.90 -3.39 -3.08
CA ILE A 17 3.74 -3.66 -1.89
C ILE A 17 2.91 -3.55 -0.61
N VAL A 18 2.16 -2.47 -0.45
CA VAL A 18 1.37 -2.29 0.77
C VAL A 18 0.25 -3.35 0.82
N ASP A 19 -0.30 -3.79 -0.31
CA ASP A 19 -1.37 -4.80 -0.37
C ASP A 19 -0.82 -6.14 0.11
N ARG A 20 0.38 -6.47 -0.38
CA ARG A 20 1.12 -7.63 0.09
C ARG A 20 1.52 -7.53 1.56
N GLY A 21 1.89 -6.35 2.05
CA GLY A 21 2.18 -6.11 3.47
C GLY A 21 0.98 -6.40 4.37
N ILE A 22 -0.22 -6.01 3.95
CA ILE A 22 -1.48 -6.31 4.67
C ILE A 22 -1.75 -7.82 4.68
N GLU A 23 -1.54 -8.51 3.56
CA GLU A 23 -1.67 -9.98 3.51
C GLU A 23 -0.65 -10.69 4.41
N VAL A 24 0.61 -10.22 4.41
CA VAL A 24 1.66 -10.77 5.28
C VAL A 24 1.29 -10.61 6.76
N GLN A 25 0.67 -9.48 7.15
CA GLN A 25 0.19 -9.27 8.51
C GLN A 25 -0.91 -10.27 8.87
N ALA A 26 -1.87 -10.50 7.97
CA ALA A 26 -2.99 -11.40 8.19
C ALA A 26 -2.55 -12.88 8.25
N SER A 27 -1.54 -13.27 7.48
CA SER A 27 -1.10 -14.67 7.37
C SER A 27 0.03 -15.05 8.35
N PHE A 28 0.84 -14.11 8.82
CA PHE A 28 2.02 -14.39 9.65
C PHE A 28 2.02 -13.57 10.95
N SER A 29 2.40 -12.30 10.88
CA SER A 29 2.46 -11.40 12.02
C SER A 29 2.66 -9.95 11.58
N THR A 30 2.34 -9.02 12.47
CA THR A 30 2.63 -7.58 12.27
C THR A 30 4.12 -7.31 12.09
N LEU A 31 5.00 -8.02 12.80
CA LEU A 31 6.45 -7.83 12.69
C LEU A 31 6.95 -8.21 11.28
N CYS A 32 6.48 -9.33 10.73
CA CYS A 32 6.82 -9.74 9.36
C CYS A 32 6.35 -8.71 8.33
N ALA A 33 5.14 -8.17 8.49
CA ALA A 33 4.62 -7.15 7.59
C ALA A 33 5.44 -5.85 7.64
N VAL A 34 5.83 -5.42 8.84
CA VAL A 34 6.67 -4.23 9.02
C VAL A 34 8.01 -4.41 8.33
N GLU A 35 8.70 -5.53 8.53
CA GLU A 35 10.00 -5.78 7.92
C GLU A 35 9.92 -5.93 6.39
N TYR A 36 8.87 -6.59 5.90
CA TYR A 36 8.58 -6.66 4.46
C TYR A 36 8.39 -5.25 3.87
N MET A 37 7.57 -4.39 4.49
CA MET A 37 7.31 -3.06 3.95
C MET A 37 8.54 -2.14 4.05
N LYS A 38 9.37 -2.29 5.09
CA LYS A 38 10.65 -1.57 5.24
C LYS A 38 11.64 -1.95 4.15
N SER A 39 11.80 -3.25 3.85
CA SER A 39 12.72 -3.70 2.80
C SER A 39 12.35 -3.17 1.41
N HIS A 40 11.07 -2.84 1.21
CA HIS A 40 10.54 -2.20 0.02
C HIS A 40 10.50 -0.66 0.09
N ASN A 41 11.19 -0.04 1.05
CA ASN A 41 11.30 1.43 1.23
C ASN A 41 9.95 2.14 1.44
N ILE A 42 8.96 1.47 2.04
CA ILE A 42 7.73 2.14 2.45
C ILE A 42 8.01 2.97 3.71
N ALA A 43 7.58 4.22 3.68
CA ALA A 43 7.80 5.14 4.79
C ALA A 43 7.09 4.64 6.07
N PRO A 44 7.72 4.74 7.27
CA PRO A 44 7.17 4.22 8.52
C PRO A 44 5.75 4.71 8.85
N HIS A 45 5.43 5.97 8.55
CA HIS A 45 4.09 6.53 8.79
C HIS A 45 3.01 5.86 7.92
N ILE A 46 3.35 5.42 6.71
CA ILE A 46 2.45 4.65 5.84
C ILE A 46 2.27 3.25 6.42
N ILE A 47 3.35 2.59 6.83
CA ILE A 47 3.31 1.26 7.47
C ILE A 47 2.40 1.29 8.70
N GLN A 48 2.61 2.25 9.59
CA GLN A 48 1.77 2.42 10.77
C GLN A 48 0.30 2.60 10.39
N ARG A 49 -0.01 3.51 9.46
CA ARG A 49 -1.39 3.76 9.03
C ARG A 49 -2.06 2.51 8.48
N VAL A 50 -1.41 1.81 7.55
CA VAL A 50 -2.02 0.72 6.79
C VAL A 50 -2.09 -0.59 7.57
N LEU A 51 -1.18 -0.84 8.51
CA LEU A 51 -1.22 -2.04 9.35
C LEU A 51 -2.12 -1.86 10.60
N LEU A 52 -2.35 -0.62 11.05
CA LEU A 52 -3.34 -0.33 12.10
C LEU A 52 -4.77 -0.29 11.56
N GLN A 53 -4.96 0.15 10.31
CA GLN A 53 -6.27 0.30 9.70
C GLN A 53 -6.35 -0.32 8.29
N PRO A 54 -6.10 -1.64 8.13
CA PRO A 54 -6.03 -2.27 6.81
C PRO A 54 -7.34 -2.16 6.00
N ALA A 55 -8.49 -2.17 6.68
CA ALA A 55 -9.81 -2.07 6.06
C ALA A 55 -10.05 -0.73 5.33
N GLN A 56 -9.45 0.36 5.80
CA GLN A 56 -9.64 1.69 5.20
C GLN A 56 -9.04 1.80 3.81
N ARG A 57 -8.10 0.92 3.48
CA ARG A 57 -7.40 0.98 2.21
C ARG A 57 -8.25 0.59 1.02
N ARG A 58 -9.16 -0.38 1.18
CA ARG A 58 -10.14 -0.74 0.14
C ARG A 58 -11.42 0.08 0.22
N ALA A 59 -11.75 0.64 1.39
CA ALA A 59 -12.92 1.51 1.55
C ALA A 59 -12.84 2.75 0.65
N ALA A 60 -11.65 3.37 0.51
CA ALA A 60 -11.48 4.53 -0.38
C ALA A 60 -11.77 4.21 -1.87
N ALA A 61 -11.60 2.96 -2.30
CA ALA A 61 -11.91 2.53 -3.67
C ALA A 61 -13.39 2.17 -3.88
N GLN A 62 -14.15 1.92 -2.80
CA GLN A 62 -15.57 1.51 -2.86
C GLN A 62 -16.55 2.68 -2.71
N VAL A 63 -16.09 3.88 -2.34
CA VAL A 63 -16.98 5.03 -2.03
C VAL A 63 -17.47 5.81 -3.28
N MET A 64 -17.11 5.41 -4.51
CA MET A 64 -17.55 6.10 -5.74
C MET A 64 -18.74 5.44 -6.48
N HIS A 65 -19.54 4.60 -5.83
CA HIS A 65 -20.75 4.03 -6.47
C HIS A 65 -21.92 3.88 -5.50
N LYS A 66 -22.44 5.00 -4.96
CA LYS A 66 -23.80 5.08 -4.43
C LYS A 66 -24.26 6.53 -4.26
N ASN A 67 -24.74 7.15 -5.35
CA ASN A 67 -26.10 7.69 -5.51
C ASN A 67 -26.22 8.42 -6.86
#